data_AF-A0A2G5CCX0-F1
#
_entry.id   AF-A0A2G5CCX0-F1
#
_cell.length_a   1.000
_cell.length_b   1.000
_cell.length_c   1.000
_cell.angle_alpha   90.00
_cell.angle_beta   90.00
_cell.angle_gamma   90.00
#
_symmetry.space_group_name_H-M   'P 1'
#
loop_
_entity.id
_entity.type
_entity.pdbx_description
1 polymer ?
#
loop_
_entity_poly.entity_id
_entity_poly.type
_entity_poly.pdbx_seq_one_letter_code
_entity_poly.pdbx_strand_id
1 'polypeptide(L)'
;MMSGVNIPSILNSYATSIMKLNGTNYSEWKEQVEFSLGVLELGMAILKEKPVLTDKSTPEENKLHIDWDRSNRLSMILCEW
;
A
#
# COMPACT_ATOMS: atom_id res chain seq x y z
N MET A 1 -21.27 0.24 10.37
CA MET A 1 -20.63 -0.57 9.31
C MET A 1 -19.85 0.38 8.43
N MET A 2 -18.55 0.51 8.65
CA MET A 2 -17.70 1.26 7.72
C MET A 2 -17.37 0.31 6.57
N SER A 3 -17.74 0.70 5.35
CA SER A 3 -17.48 -0.07 4.14
C SER A 3 -15.99 -0.39 4.07
N GLY A 4 -15.66 -1.67 4.23
CA GLY A 4 -14.28 -2.15 4.15
C GLY A 4 -13.65 -1.66 2.86
N VAL A 5 -12.51 -1.01 2.99
CA VAL A 5 -11.70 -0.53 1.87
C VAL A 5 -11.46 -1.68 0.91
N ASN A 6 -12.01 -1.59 -0.30
CA ASN A 6 -11.89 -2.62 -1.31
C ASN A 6 -10.54 -2.46 -2.02
N ILE A 7 -9.49 -3.06 -1.45
CA ILE A 7 -8.11 -3.03 -1.98
C ILE A 7 -8.07 -3.33 -3.49
N PRO A 8 -8.82 -4.33 -4.02
CA PRO A 8 -8.95 -4.54 -5.46
C PRO A 8 -9.42 -3.32 -6.27
N SER A 9 -10.38 -2.52 -5.78
CA SER A 9 -10.87 -1.36 -6.54
C SER A 9 -9.86 -0.23 -6.57
N ILE A 10 -9.12 -0.03 -5.47
CA ILE A 10 -8.06 0.98 -5.36
C ILE A 10 -6.90 0.62 -6.29
N LEU A 11 -6.47 -0.63 -6.25
CA LEU A 11 -5.46 -1.18 -7.16
C LEU A 11 -5.86 -0.98 -8.63
N ASN A 12 -7.11 -1.28 -8.97
CA ASN A 12 -7.61 -1.10 -10.32
C ASN A 12 -7.60 0.38 -10.74
N SER A 13 -7.98 1.31 -9.85
CA SER A 13 -7.92 2.75 -10.12
C SER A 13 -6.49 3.22 -10.41
N TYR A 14 -5.52 2.85 -9.56
CA TYR A 14 -4.11 3.18 -9.80
C TYR A 14 -3.59 2.57 -11.10
N ALA A 15 -3.87 1.29 -11.35
CA ALA A 15 -3.46 0.61 -12.58
C ALA A 15 -4.02 1.28 -13.84
N THR A 16 -5.25 1.78 -13.81
CA THR A 16 -5.85 2.52 -14.95
C THR A 16 -5.26 3.91 -15.16
N SER A 17 -4.64 4.51 -14.13
CA SER A 17 -4.02 5.84 -14.19
C SER A 17 -2.58 5.84 -14.70
N ILE A 18 -1.89 4.71 -14.60
CA ILE A 18 -0.51 4.55 -15.09
C ILE A 18 -0.51 4.58 -16.62
N MET A 19 0.46 5.28 -17.21
CA MET A 19 0.62 5.31 -18.66
C MET A 19 0.78 3.89 -19.22
N LYS A 20 0.31 3.62 -20.44
CA LYS A 20 0.59 2.33 -21.07
C LYS A 20 2.05 2.28 -21.50
N LEU A 21 2.73 1.18 -21.19
CA LEU A 21 4.08 0.92 -21.68
C LEU A 21 4.05 0.90 -23.22
N ASN A 22 4.97 1.63 -23.82
CA ASN A 22 5.29 1.65 -25.23
C ASN A 22 6.81 1.43 -25.40
N GLY A 23 7.28 1.33 -26.64
CA GLY A 23 8.69 1.03 -26.91
C GLY A 23 9.71 2.08 -26.44
N THR A 24 9.26 3.28 -26.04
CA THR A 24 10.14 4.43 -25.74
C THR A 24 9.97 5.02 -24.34
N ASN A 25 8.92 4.68 -23.60
CA ASN A 25 8.58 5.30 -22.31
C ASN A 25 8.89 4.43 -21.07
N TYR A 26 9.75 3.42 -21.20
CA TYR A 26 10.04 2.49 -20.09
C TYR A 26 10.44 3.20 -18.78
N SER A 27 11.27 4.24 -18.87
CA SER A 27 11.75 4.96 -17.68
C SER A 27 10.59 5.63 -16.92
N GLU A 28 9.77 6.41 -17.61
CA GLU A 28 8.63 7.10 -16.99
C GLU A 28 7.54 6.12 -16.54
N TRP A 29 7.29 5.07 -17.33
CA TRP A 29 6.36 4.01 -16.95
C TRP A 29 6.79 3.33 -15.65
N LYS A 30 8.07 2.97 -15.54
CA LYS A 30 8.63 2.32 -14.36
C LYS A 30 8.51 3.22 -13.14
N GLU A 31 8.86 4.50 -13.27
CA GLU A 31 8.75 5.48 -12.18
C GLU A 31 7.28 5.61 -11.70
N GLN A 32 6.31 5.68 -12.61
CA GLN A 32 4.89 5.74 -12.24
C GLN A 32 4.39 4.47 -11.54
N VAL A 33 4.85 3.30 -11.97
CA VAL A 33 4.53 2.03 -11.30
C VAL A 33 5.12 1.99 -9.90
N GLU A 34 6.41 2.30 -9.75
CA GLU A 34 7.12 2.29 -8.46
C GLU A 34 6.51 3.32 -7.49
N PHE A 35 6.20 4.53 -7.97
CA PHE A 35 5.53 5.54 -7.17
C PHE A 35 4.13 5.10 -6.71
N SER A 36 3.32 4.57 -7.63
CA SER A 36 1.96 4.11 -7.31
C SER A 36 1.96 2.94 -6.31
N LEU A 37 2.94 2.02 -6.42
CA LEU A 37 3.14 0.95 -5.46
C LEU A 37 3.57 1.47 -4.09
N GLY A 38 4.46 2.46 -4.05
CA GLY A 38 4.85 3.13 -2.81
C GLY A 38 3.66 3.80 -2.11
N VAL A 39 2.83 4.54 -2.85
CA VAL A 39 1.59 5.16 -2.32
C VAL A 39 0.61 4.11 -1.81
N LEU A 40 0.48 2.97 -2.51
CA LEU A 40 -0.38 1.88 -2.05
C LEU A 40 0.13 1.27 -0.73
N GLU A 41 1.44 1.00 -0.62
CA GLU A 41 2.05 0.47 0.60
C GLU A 41 1.82 1.45 1.77
N LEU A 42 2.04 2.75 1.56
CA LEU A 42 1.73 3.80 2.54
C LEU A 42 0.26 3.81 2.96
N GLY A 43 -0.64 3.80 1.99
CA GLY A 43 -2.08 3.86 2.21
C GLY A 43 -2.62 2.66 2.99
N MET A 44 -1.93 1.52 2.98
CA MET A 44 -2.35 0.32 3.72
C MET A 44 -2.37 0.53 5.23
N ALA A 45 -1.49 1.37 5.80
CA ALA A 45 -1.55 1.72 7.21
C ALA A 45 -2.67 2.70 7.55
N ILE A 46 -2.99 3.60 6.63
CA ILE A 46 -4.06 4.59 6.79
C ILE A 46 -5.43 3.93 6.68
N LEU A 47 -5.55 2.97 5.76
CA LEU A 47 -6.82 2.34 5.38
C LEU A 47 -7.16 1.09 6.20
N LYS A 48 -6.16 0.45 6.83
CA LYS A 48 -6.38 -0.71 7.70
C LYS A 48 -6.17 -0.32 9.15
N GLU A 49 -7.07 -0.79 10.01
CA GLU A 49 -6.86 -0.73 11.46
C GLU A 49 -5.59 -1.50 11.86
N LYS A 50 -4.94 -1.02 12.92
CA LYS A 50 -3.78 -1.68 13.50
C LYS A 50 -4.14 -3.13 13.88
N PRO A 51 -3.42 -4.13 13.36
CA PRO A 51 -3.63 -5.51 13.77
C PRO A 51 -3.37 -5.67 15.28
N VAL A 52 -4.26 -6.35 16.00
CA VAL A 52 -4.07 -6.66 17.42
C VAL A 52 -3.45 -8.04 17.52
N LEU A 53 -2.21 -8.12 17.99
CA LEU A 53 -1.54 -9.39 18.26
C LEU A 53 -1.89 -9.89 19.66
N THR A 54 -2.06 -11.20 19.79
CA THR A 54 -2.26 -11.91 21.06
C THR A 54 -1.27 -13.07 21.17
N ASP A 55 -1.14 -13.69 22.35
CA ASP A 55 -0.24 -14.83 22.56
C ASP A 55 -0.56 -16.05 21.67
N LYS A 56 -1.72 -16.06 21.00
CA LYS A 56 -2.18 -17.11 20.09
C LYS A 56 -2.08 -16.72 18.61
N SER A 57 -1.49 -15.57 18.31
CA SER A 57 -1.46 -15.06 16.93
C SER A 57 -0.64 -15.95 16.01
N THR A 58 -1.16 -16.16 14.80
CA THR A 58 -0.51 -17.03 13.81
C THR A 58 0.70 -16.33 13.16
N PRO A 59 1.61 -17.07 12.51
CA PRO A 59 2.69 -16.46 11.73
C PRO A 59 2.22 -15.44 10.69
N GLU A 60 1.05 -15.67 10.07
CA GLU A 60 0.45 -14.78 9.09
C GLU A 60 -0.06 -13.48 9.72
N GLU A 61 -0.68 -13.56 10.89
CA GLU A 61 -1.13 -12.38 11.64
C GLU A 61 0.06 -11.53 12.11
N ASN A 62 1.13 -12.20 12.57
CA ASN A 62 2.38 -11.53 12.93
C ASN A 62 3.00 -10.82 11.71
N LYS A 63 3.00 -11.47 10.54
CA LYS A 63 3.48 -10.86 9.29
C LYS A 63 2.65 -9.64 8.90
N LEU A 64 1.32 -9.74 8.98
CA LEU A 64 0.42 -8.61 8.70
C LEU A 64 0.68 -7.42 9.63
N HIS A 65 0.96 -7.66 10.91
CA HIS A 65 1.33 -6.60 11.85
C HIS A 65 2.66 -5.93 11.47
N ILE A 66 3.69 -6.71 11.08
CA ILE A 66 4.98 -6.17 10.64
C ILE A 66 4.81 -5.31 9.39
N ASP A 67 4.05 -5.79 8.40
CA ASP A 67 3.80 -5.06 7.16
C ASP A 67 3.00 -3.76 7.41
N TRP A 68 2.05 -3.79 8.35
CA TRP A 68 1.31 -2.60 8.79
C TRP A 68 2.20 -1.59 9.51
N ASP A 69 3.06 -2.02 10.46
CA ASP A 69 3.95 -1.12 11.20
C ASP A 69 4.95 -0.43 10.27
N ARG A 70 5.50 -1.17 9.29
CA ARG A 70 6.38 -0.61 8.25
C ARG A 70 5.66 0.47 7.44
N SER A 71 4.46 0.16 6.97
CA SER A 71 3.63 1.09 6.19
C SER A 71 3.29 2.35 7.00
N ASN A 72 2.97 2.18 8.29
CA ASN A 72 2.63 3.28 9.20
C ASN A 72 3.81 4.21 9.46
N ARG A 73 5.00 3.66 9.70
CA ARG A 73 6.24 4.45 9.87
C ARG A 73 6.58 5.26 8.62
N LEU A 74 6.46 4.64 7.45
CA LEU A 74 6.73 5.33 6.18
C LEU A 74 5.73 6.46 5.95
N SER A 75 4.45 6.26 6.30
CA SER A 75 3.44 7.32 6.25
C SER A 75 3.76 8.47 7.18
N MET A 76 4.17 8.19 8.42
CA MET A 76 4.55 9.23 9.37
C MET A 76 5.73 10.06 8.85
N ILE A 77 6.78 9.39 8.37
CA ILE A 77 7.94 10.08 7.81
C ILE A 77 7.49 11.02 6.69
N LEU A 78 6.65 10.56 5.76
CA LEU A 78 6.23 11.38 4.62
C LEU A 78 5.31 12.55 5.00
N CYS A 79 4.45 12.39 6.02
CA CYS A 79 3.58 13.47 6.51
C CYS A 79 4.30 14.49 7.42
N GLU A 80 5.51 14.19 7.89
CA GLU A 80 6.35 15.08 8.72
C GLU A 80 7.28 16.00 7.89
N TRP A 81 7.20 15.99 6.56
CA TRP A 81 7.85 16.95 5.65
C TRP A 81 6.82 17.86 4.97
#